data_AF-A0A8J7A625-F1
#
_entry.id   AF-A0A8J7A625-F1
#
_cell.length_a   1.000
_cell.length_b   1.000
_cell.length_c   1.000
_cell.angle_alpha   90.00
_cell.angle_beta   90.00
_cell.angle_gamma   90.00
#
_symmetry.space_group_name_H-M   'P 1'
#
loop_
_entity.id
_entity.type
_entity.pdbx_description
1 polymer ?
#
loop_
_entity_poly.entity_id
_entity_poly.type
_entity_poly.pdbx_seq_one_letter_code
_entity_poly.pdbx_strand_id
1 'polypeptide(L)'
;MTKVQKLAHKMLQCQEESVRFAVTLVPTDNSRLEKLAQLMGYTKSAFCSELIAAALDDMEEVIDTPDSHIDQFLPSAEEYAEAFSAIEANLTAGHRAMLVAHYHFPNRTTTTSELAKAASYDHYGAVNLQYARLGCLLTKYLNCSLPTHSDGSPFPTALLVEWSFENVWYCTLHPQVAEALEIVGLVGWQR
;
A
#
# COMPACT_ATOMS: atom_id res chain seq x y z
N MET A 1 -1.77 21.78 11.92
CA MET A 1 -1.74 20.45 12.58
C MET A 1 -2.98 20.21 13.43
N THR A 2 -3.77 19.21 13.07
CA THR A 2 -4.90 18.67 13.85
C THR A 2 -4.40 17.99 15.13
N LYS A 3 -5.31 17.70 16.08
CA LYS A 3 -4.95 16.94 17.30
C LYS A 3 -4.41 15.54 16.97
N VAL A 4 -4.88 14.94 15.87
CA VAL A 4 -4.42 13.63 15.39
C VAL A 4 -3.00 13.74 14.82
N GLN A 5 -2.74 14.75 13.98
CA GLN A 5 -1.40 15.02 13.44
C GLN A 5 -0.37 15.26 14.55
N LYS A 6 -0.73 16.02 15.60
CA LYS A 6 0.17 16.21 16.77
C LYS A 6 0.45 14.92 17.54
N LEU A 7 -0.52 14.00 17.61
CA LEU A 7 -0.36 12.72 18.28
C LEU A 7 0.47 11.76 17.43
N ALA A 8 0.23 11.69 16.12
CA ALA A 8 1.02 10.91 15.17
C ALA A 8 2.49 11.35 15.18
N HIS A 9 2.75 12.66 15.09
CA HIS A 9 4.09 13.23 15.15
C HIS A 9 4.81 12.91 16.48
N LYS A 10 4.08 12.98 17.60
CA LYS A 10 4.64 12.62 18.91
C LYS A 10 4.89 11.11 19.05
N MET A 11 4.04 10.27 18.44
CA MET A 11 4.27 8.83 18.40
C MET A 11 5.51 8.50 17.56
N LEU A 12 5.66 9.11 16.37
CA LEU A 12 6.83 8.95 15.50
C LEU A 12 8.13 9.42 16.16
N GLN A 13 8.13 10.58 16.81
CA GLN A 13 9.29 11.06 17.60
C GLN A 13 9.69 10.11 18.74
N CYS A 14 8.72 9.44 19.37
CA CYS A 14 9.00 8.39 20.35
C CYS A 14 9.42 7.05 19.70
N GLN A 15 9.20 6.86 18.39
CA GLN A 15 9.60 5.65 17.64
C GLN A 15 10.99 5.75 17.00
N GLU A 16 11.53 6.94 16.75
CA GLU A 16 12.95 7.09 16.32
C GLU A 16 13.94 6.53 17.36
N GLU A 17 13.59 6.57 18.65
CA GLU A 17 14.37 5.92 19.72
C GLU A 17 14.12 4.39 19.85
N SER A 18 13.15 3.83 19.13
CA SER A 18 12.81 2.39 19.18
C SER A 18 12.32 1.87 17.82
N VAL A 19 13.31 1.51 17.01
CA VAL A 19 13.23 0.92 15.67
C VAL A 19 12.27 -0.30 15.58
N ARG A 20 11.52 -0.34 14.46
CA ARG A 20 10.76 -1.45 13.83
C ARG A 20 9.44 -1.89 14.49
N PHE A 21 8.33 -1.50 13.87
CA PHE A 21 7.07 -2.26 13.98
C PHE A 21 6.56 -2.72 12.62
N ALA A 22 6.68 -4.02 12.39
CA ALA A 22 5.75 -4.74 11.53
C ALA A 22 4.37 -4.70 12.21
N VAL A 23 3.37 -4.08 11.57
CA VAL A 23 2.06 -3.84 12.16
C VAL A 23 1.26 -5.14 12.26
N THR A 24 1.46 -5.86 13.36
CA THR A 24 0.44 -6.75 13.95
C THR A 24 0.11 -6.15 15.31
N LEU A 25 -1.00 -5.40 15.40
CA LEU A 25 -1.45 -4.82 16.67
C LEU A 25 -1.85 -5.95 17.62
N VAL A 26 -1.24 -6.03 18.80
CA VAL A 26 -1.72 -6.96 19.83
C VAL A 26 -3.11 -6.52 20.32
N PRO A 27 -3.95 -7.43 20.85
CA PRO A 27 -5.32 -7.11 21.28
C PRO A 27 -5.43 -5.91 22.23
N THR A 28 -4.39 -5.71 23.06
CA THR A 28 -4.23 -4.58 23.98
C THR A 28 -4.08 -3.24 23.25
N ASP A 29 -3.36 -3.19 22.14
CA ASP A 29 -3.20 -1.99 21.32
C ASP A 29 -4.49 -1.65 20.58
N ASN A 30 -5.23 -2.69 20.18
CA ASN A 30 -6.51 -2.55 19.50
C ASN A 30 -7.57 -1.86 20.37
N SER A 31 -7.64 -2.24 21.66
CA SER A 31 -8.53 -1.61 22.64
C SER A 31 -8.12 -0.18 23.00
N ARG A 32 -6.82 0.11 23.01
CA ARG A 32 -6.29 1.47 23.23
C ARG A 32 -6.62 2.40 22.07
N LEU A 33 -6.48 1.93 20.83
CA LEU A 33 -6.86 2.67 19.62
C LEU A 33 -8.36 2.97 19.56
N GLU A 34 -9.21 2.02 19.97
CA GLU A 34 -10.66 2.26 20.07
C GLU A 34 -11.01 3.36 21.07
N LYS A 35 -10.41 3.33 22.26
CA LYS A 35 -10.62 4.38 23.27
C LYS A 35 -10.11 5.74 22.81
N LEU A 36 -8.96 5.79 22.17
CA LEU A 36 -8.40 7.02 21.60
C LEU A 36 -9.31 7.59 20.50
N ALA A 37 -9.79 6.76 19.58
CA ALA A 37 -10.71 7.17 18.54
C ALA A 37 -12.00 7.77 19.13
N GLN A 38 -12.61 7.10 20.12
CA GLN A 38 -13.81 7.59 20.80
C GLN A 38 -13.59 8.94 21.50
N LEU A 39 -12.48 9.09 22.24
CA LEU A 39 -12.14 10.35 22.93
C LEU A 39 -11.96 11.53 21.96
N MET A 40 -11.56 11.24 20.72
CA MET A 40 -11.35 12.25 19.70
C MET A 40 -12.57 12.46 18.79
N GLY A 41 -13.67 11.74 19.03
CA GLY A 41 -14.90 11.83 18.23
C GLY A 41 -14.82 11.13 16.87
N TYR A 42 -13.88 10.21 16.69
CA TYR A 42 -13.70 9.45 15.46
C TYR A 42 -14.20 8.01 15.61
N THR A 43 -14.57 7.39 14.49
CA THR A 43 -14.62 5.93 14.44
C THR A 43 -13.18 5.39 14.46
N LYS A 44 -12.98 4.19 15.00
CA LYS A 44 -11.65 3.54 15.01
C LYS A 44 -11.03 3.48 13.61
N SER A 45 -11.84 3.18 12.60
CA SER A 45 -11.38 3.12 11.21
C SER A 45 -10.88 4.47 10.72
N ALA A 46 -11.68 5.54 10.89
CA ALA A 46 -11.29 6.88 10.47
C ALA A 46 -10.06 7.39 11.24
N PHE A 47 -9.98 7.10 12.54
CA PHE A 47 -8.84 7.46 13.37
C PHE A 47 -7.55 6.75 12.93
N CYS A 48 -7.60 5.45 12.65
CA CYS A 48 -6.44 4.72 12.14
C CYS A 48 -6.01 5.23 10.76
N SER A 49 -6.95 5.52 9.85
CA SER A 49 -6.65 6.08 8.53
C SER A 49 -5.95 7.44 8.63
N GLU A 50 -6.44 8.34 9.49
CA GLU A 50 -5.82 9.64 9.77
C GLU A 50 -4.44 9.52 10.43
N LEU A 51 -4.26 8.56 11.35
CA LEU A 51 -2.98 8.33 12.02
C LEU A 51 -1.93 7.77 11.05
N ILE A 52 -2.35 6.90 10.13
CA ILE A 52 -1.51 6.33 9.07
C ILE A 52 -1.19 7.40 8.02
N ALA A 53 -2.17 8.22 7.61
CA ALA A 53 -1.95 9.33 6.69
C ALA A 53 -0.97 10.34 7.29
N ALA A 54 -1.18 10.78 8.53
CA ALA A 54 -0.25 11.67 9.21
C ALA A 54 1.15 11.07 9.39
N ALA A 55 1.25 9.75 9.61
CA ALA A 55 2.54 9.08 9.71
C ALA A 55 3.25 8.93 8.35
N LEU A 56 2.49 8.83 7.25
CA LEU A 56 3.03 8.75 5.90
C LEU A 56 3.38 10.15 5.34
N ASP A 57 2.63 11.19 5.72
CA ASP A 57 2.96 12.60 5.41
C ASP A 57 4.29 13.01 6.04
N ASP A 58 4.53 12.60 7.29
CA ASP A 58 5.82 12.84 7.95
C ASP A 58 6.97 11.99 7.34
N MET A 59 6.66 10.95 6.55
CA MET A 59 7.63 10.11 5.82
C MET A 59 7.75 10.48 4.33
N GLU A 60 7.14 11.57 3.87
CA GLU A 60 7.14 11.98 2.45
C GLU A 60 8.53 12.45 1.95
N GLU A 61 9.50 12.64 2.84
CA GLU A 61 10.90 12.80 2.44
C GLU A 61 11.50 11.43 2.06
N VAL A 62 11.62 11.23 0.74
CA VAL A 62 12.42 10.20 0.04
C VAL A 62 11.66 8.88 -0.24
N ILE A 63 10.70 8.92 -1.17
CA ILE A 63 10.51 7.76 -2.06
C ILE A 63 11.64 7.82 -3.09
N ASP A 64 12.77 7.19 -2.78
CA ASP A 64 13.82 7.02 -3.79
C ASP A 64 13.30 6.06 -4.86
N THR A 65 13.35 6.46 -6.12
CA THR A 65 13.08 5.55 -7.24
C THR A 65 14.12 4.44 -7.18
N PRO A 66 13.72 3.16 -7.26
CA PRO A 66 14.68 2.08 -7.22
C PRO A 66 15.60 2.19 -8.45
N ASP A 67 16.85 1.74 -8.30
CA ASP A 67 17.77 1.61 -9.43
C ASP A 67 17.06 0.87 -10.58
N SER A 68 17.19 1.42 -11.78
CA SER A 68 16.39 1.22 -13.01
C SER A 68 16.47 -0.18 -13.64
N HIS A 69 16.51 -1.25 -12.85
CA HIS A 69 16.69 -2.64 -13.29
C HIS A 69 15.68 -3.63 -12.67
N ILE A 70 14.54 -3.15 -12.14
CA ILE A 70 13.52 -4.03 -11.55
C ILE A 70 12.90 -5.00 -12.58
N ASP A 71 12.84 -4.64 -13.86
CA ASP A 71 12.22 -5.46 -14.91
C ASP A 71 12.83 -6.87 -15.03
N GLN A 72 14.08 -7.06 -14.63
CA GLN A 72 14.75 -8.35 -14.70
C GLN A 72 14.36 -9.32 -13.56
N PHE A 73 13.58 -8.85 -12.58
CA PHE A 73 13.21 -9.58 -11.36
C PHE A 73 11.69 -9.68 -11.11
N LEU A 74 10.85 -9.15 -12.01
CA LEU A 74 9.40 -9.28 -11.87
C LEU A 74 8.94 -10.69 -12.28
N PRO A 75 8.06 -11.34 -11.50
CA PRO A 75 7.39 -12.58 -11.88
C PRO A 75 6.61 -12.45 -13.20
N SER A 76 6.37 -13.58 -13.88
CA SER A 76 5.48 -13.63 -15.04
C SER A 76 4.02 -13.39 -14.64
N ALA A 77 3.16 -13.11 -15.63
CA ALA A 77 1.73 -12.94 -15.39
C ALA A 77 1.10 -14.21 -14.77
N GLU A 78 1.54 -15.40 -15.21
CA GLU A 78 1.10 -16.69 -14.66
C GLU A 78 1.56 -16.87 -13.21
N GLU A 79 2.80 -16.53 -12.88
CA GLU A 79 3.31 -16.61 -11.50
C GLU A 79 2.55 -15.64 -10.58
N TYR A 80 2.27 -14.42 -11.04
CA TYR A 80 1.39 -13.50 -10.32
C TYR A 80 -0.02 -14.06 -10.18
N ALA A 81 -0.60 -14.67 -11.21
CA ALA A 81 -1.95 -15.21 -11.18
C ALA A 81 -2.07 -16.38 -10.19
N GLU A 82 -1.08 -17.27 -10.17
CA GLU A 82 -0.96 -18.33 -9.17
C GLU A 82 -0.86 -17.74 -7.77
N ALA A 83 -0.04 -16.69 -7.59
CA ALA A 83 0.10 -16.01 -6.31
C ALA A 83 -1.21 -15.36 -5.85
N PHE A 84 -1.89 -14.61 -6.72
CA PHE A 84 -3.18 -13.99 -6.41
C PHE A 84 -4.25 -15.02 -6.05
N SER A 85 -4.28 -16.15 -6.77
CA SER A 85 -5.20 -17.26 -6.48
C SER A 85 -4.90 -17.88 -5.11
N ALA A 86 -3.62 -18.08 -4.78
CA ALA A 86 -3.23 -18.67 -3.51
C ALA A 86 -3.48 -17.75 -2.30
N ILE A 87 -3.31 -16.43 -2.47
CA ILE A 87 -3.58 -15.45 -1.41
C ILE A 87 -5.02 -14.95 -1.40
N GLU A 88 -5.91 -15.52 -2.21
CA GLU A 88 -7.27 -15.00 -2.43
C GLU A 88 -8.04 -14.81 -1.10
N ALA A 89 -7.95 -15.78 -0.20
CA ALA A 89 -8.57 -15.74 1.12
C ALA A 89 -8.00 -14.65 2.04
N ASN A 90 -6.81 -14.13 1.73
CA ASN A 90 -6.15 -13.04 2.44
C ASN A 90 -6.34 -11.67 1.78
N LEU A 91 -6.94 -11.61 0.58
CA LEU A 91 -7.26 -10.34 -0.08
C LEU A 91 -8.45 -9.66 0.61
N THR A 92 -8.21 -8.47 1.15
CA THR A 92 -9.28 -7.63 1.71
C THR A 92 -10.14 -7.04 0.59
N ALA A 93 -11.37 -6.61 0.93
CA ALA A 93 -12.20 -5.85 0.00
C ALA A 93 -11.49 -4.59 -0.52
N GLY A 94 -10.67 -3.98 0.34
CA GLY A 94 -9.84 -2.83 0.01
C GLY A 94 -8.74 -3.13 -1.01
N HIS A 95 -8.04 -4.27 -0.89
CA HIS A 95 -7.06 -4.71 -1.89
C HIS A 95 -7.72 -4.89 -3.26
N ARG A 96 -8.88 -5.56 -3.28
CA ARG A 96 -9.63 -5.82 -4.52
C ARG A 96 -10.11 -4.53 -5.16
N ALA A 97 -10.70 -3.63 -4.39
CA ALA A 97 -11.15 -2.33 -4.88
C ALA A 97 -10.00 -1.52 -5.51
N MET A 98 -8.82 -1.52 -4.89
CA MET A 98 -7.65 -0.83 -5.45
C MET A 98 -7.14 -1.47 -6.73
N LEU A 99 -6.98 -2.79 -6.77
CA LEU A 99 -6.49 -3.49 -7.97
C LEU A 99 -7.43 -3.28 -9.15
N VAL A 100 -8.74 -3.39 -8.94
CA VAL A 100 -9.76 -3.15 -9.96
C VAL A 100 -9.76 -1.69 -10.41
N ALA A 101 -9.74 -0.74 -9.47
CA ALA A 101 -9.69 0.68 -9.81
C ALA A 101 -8.43 1.01 -10.63
N HIS A 102 -7.26 0.58 -10.15
CA HIS A 102 -5.97 0.86 -10.78
C HIS A 102 -5.90 0.29 -12.21
N TYR A 103 -6.40 -0.93 -12.42
CA TYR A 103 -6.46 -1.57 -13.73
C TYR A 103 -7.27 -0.73 -14.75
N HIS A 104 -8.33 -0.06 -14.32
CA HIS A 104 -9.20 0.73 -15.19
C HIS A 104 -8.75 2.18 -15.42
N PHE A 105 -7.67 2.65 -14.77
CA PHE A 105 -7.12 3.96 -15.10
C PHE A 105 -6.52 3.97 -16.52
N PRO A 106 -6.55 5.11 -17.24
CA PRO A 106 -5.87 5.25 -18.52
C PRO A 106 -4.40 4.85 -18.42
N ASN A 107 -3.93 3.99 -19.33
CA ASN A 107 -2.58 3.40 -19.31
C ASN A 107 -2.22 2.66 -18.01
N ARG A 108 -3.20 2.36 -17.16
CA ARG A 108 -3.01 1.81 -15.81
C ARG A 108 -2.10 2.68 -14.94
N THR A 109 -2.15 3.99 -15.15
CA THR A 109 -1.35 5.00 -14.43
C THR A 109 -2.27 5.93 -13.65
N THR A 110 -1.91 6.22 -12.40
CA THR A 110 -2.68 7.09 -11.52
C THR A 110 -1.79 7.70 -10.44
N THR A 111 -2.29 8.70 -9.72
CA THR A 111 -1.69 9.16 -8.46
C THR A 111 -2.25 8.37 -7.27
N THR A 112 -1.52 8.34 -6.14
CA THR A 112 -2.02 7.72 -4.91
C THR A 112 -3.33 8.32 -4.42
N SER A 113 -3.53 9.63 -4.64
CA SER A 113 -4.75 10.35 -4.28
C SER A 113 -5.94 9.96 -5.15
N GLU A 114 -5.74 9.85 -6.46
CA GLU A 114 -6.79 9.40 -7.38
C GLU A 114 -7.17 7.94 -7.14
N LEU A 115 -6.18 7.07 -6.90
CA LEU A 115 -6.42 5.67 -6.57
C LEU A 115 -7.17 5.51 -5.26
N ALA A 116 -6.82 6.29 -4.23
CA ALA A 116 -7.53 6.28 -2.94
C ALA A 116 -9.00 6.62 -3.12
N LYS A 117 -9.28 7.69 -3.87
CA LYS A 117 -10.64 8.12 -4.19
C LYS A 117 -11.39 7.06 -4.98
N ALA A 118 -10.78 6.46 -5.99
CA ALA A 118 -11.40 5.43 -6.82
C ALA A 118 -11.70 4.14 -6.02
N ALA A 119 -10.87 3.82 -5.04
CA ALA A 119 -11.06 2.69 -4.13
C ALA A 119 -11.89 3.03 -2.87
N SER A 120 -12.51 4.22 -2.81
CA SER A 120 -13.35 4.68 -1.70
C SER A 120 -12.63 4.76 -0.35
N TYR A 121 -11.35 5.13 -0.36
CA TYR A 121 -10.63 5.53 0.84
C TYR A 121 -10.70 7.04 1.05
N ASP A 122 -10.87 7.43 2.32
CA ASP A 122 -10.88 8.84 2.72
C ASP A 122 -9.50 9.53 2.59
N HIS A 123 -8.40 8.74 2.56
CA HIS A 123 -7.03 9.26 2.55
C HIS A 123 -6.06 8.44 1.67
N TYR A 124 -5.11 9.12 1.00
CA TYR A 124 -4.09 8.48 0.16
C TYR A 124 -3.08 7.63 0.92
N GLY A 125 -2.80 7.93 2.18
CA GLY A 125 -1.92 7.09 3.01
C GLY A 125 -2.42 5.63 3.13
N ALA A 126 -3.73 5.42 2.95
CA ALA A 126 -4.27 4.07 2.85
C ALA A 126 -3.69 3.31 1.64
N VAL A 127 -3.47 3.96 0.50
CA VAL A 127 -3.01 3.31 -0.74
C VAL A 127 -1.62 2.69 -0.57
N ASN A 128 -0.65 3.46 -0.12
CA ASN A 128 0.73 2.98 0.05
C ASN A 128 0.79 1.81 1.05
N LEU A 129 0.07 1.92 2.17
CA LEU A 129 0.00 0.85 3.16
C LEU A 129 -0.64 -0.43 2.61
N GLN A 130 -1.74 -0.31 1.86
CA GLN A 130 -2.45 -1.47 1.32
C GLN A 130 -1.63 -2.16 0.22
N TYR A 131 -0.99 -1.41 -0.69
CA TYR A 131 -0.07 -2.00 -1.66
C TYR A 131 1.20 -2.56 -1.01
N ALA A 132 1.73 -1.95 0.04
CA ALA A 132 2.87 -2.53 0.77
C ALA A 132 2.50 -3.86 1.42
N ARG A 133 1.30 -3.96 2.03
CA ARG A 133 0.78 -5.21 2.59
C ARG A 133 0.55 -6.26 1.52
N LEU A 134 -0.02 -5.89 0.39
CA LEU A 134 -0.24 -6.78 -0.74
C LEU A 134 1.08 -7.29 -1.33
N GLY A 135 2.06 -6.41 -1.54
CA GLY A 135 3.41 -6.76 -1.98
C GLY A 135 4.08 -7.76 -1.04
N CYS A 136 3.95 -7.57 0.28
CA CYS A 136 4.43 -8.51 1.29
C CYS A 136 3.71 -9.88 1.27
N LEU A 137 2.41 -9.91 0.96
CA LEU A 137 1.67 -11.18 0.81
C LEU A 137 2.16 -11.94 -0.42
N LEU A 138 2.32 -11.24 -1.54
CA LEU A 138 2.80 -11.81 -2.79
C LEU A 138 4.23 -12.35 -2.64
N THR A 139 5.16 -11.58 -2.07
CA THR A 139 6.54 -12.05 -1.88
C THR A 139 6.65 -13.30 -1.02
N LYS A 140 5.83 -13.42 0.03
CA LYS A 140 5.79 -14.63 0.86
C LYS A 140 5.38 -15.86 0.06
N TYR A 141 4.44 -15.72 -0.87
CA TYR A 141 4.00 -16.83 -1.70
C TYR A 141 5.01 -17.14 -2.82
N LEU A 142 5.43 -16.11 -3.55
CA LEU A 142 6.39 -16.21 -4.65
C LEU A 142 7.78 -16.63 -4.19
N ASN A 143 8.05 -16.57 -2.87
CA ASN A 143 9.34 -16.86 -2.27
C ASN A 143 10.48 -16.09 -2.95
N CYS A 144 10.21 -14.85 -3.34
CA CYS A 144 11.16 -13.95 -3.97
C CYS A 144 11.60 -12.84 -3.02
N SER A 145 12.77 -12.25 -3.29
CA SER A 145 13.25 -11.09 -2.55
C SER A 145 12.45 -9.86 -2.92
N LEU A 146 12.15 -9.03 -1.93
CA LEU A 146 11.59 -7.70 -2.17
C LEU A 146 12.62 -6.82 -2.90
N PRO A 147 12.19 -6.00 -3.86
CA PRO A 147 12.97 -4.85 -4.29
C PRO A 147 13.35 -4.00 -3.07
N THR A 148 14.45 -3.27 -3.15
CA THR A 148 14.90 -2.40 -2.06
C THR A 148 14.99 -0.96 -2.52
N HIS A 149 14.76 -0.03 -1.60
CA HIS A 149 15.17 1.37 -1.75
C HIS A 149 16.70 1.48 -1.80
N SER A 150 17.22 2.65 -2.15
CA SER A 150 18.66 2.95 -2.19
C SER A 150 19.36 2.73 -0.85
N ASP A 151 18.63 2.92 0.27
CA ASP A 151 19.11 2.68 1.64
C ASP A 151 19.09 1.18 2.04
N GLY A 152 18.67 0.30 1.14
CA GLY A 152 18.57 -1.15 1.37
C GLY A 152 17.31 -1.58 2.12
N SER A 153 16.40 -0.67 2.47
CA SER A 153 15.12 -1.02 3.08
C SER A 153 14.17 -1.67 2.04
N PRO A 154 13.30 -2.61 2.44
CA PRO A 154 12.41 -3.28 1.48
C PRO A 154 11.38 -2.33 0.89
N PHE A 155 11.07 -2.49 -0.41
CA PHE A 155 10.12 -1.70 -1.17
C PHE A 155 9.00 -2.56 -1.78
N PRO A 156 8.00 -3.00 -0.98
CA PRO A 156 7.01 -3.98 -1.43
C PRO A 156 6.06 -3.51 -2.52
N THR A 157 5.81 -2.21 -2.63
CA THR A 157 4.92 -1.69 -3.67
C THR A 157 5.54 -1.82 -5.06
N ALA A 158 6.87 -1.85 -5.17
CA ALA A 158 7.57 -1.98 -6.46
C ALA A 158 7.32 -3.32 -7.15
N LEU A 159 6.82 -4.32 -6.41
CA LEU A 159 6.35 -5.60 -6.97
C LEU A 159 5.01 -5.45 -7.72
N LEU A 160 4.27 -4.37 -7.51
CA LEU A 160 2.95 -4.15 -8.11
C LEU A 160 2.98 -3.04 -9.15
N VAL A 161 3.76 -2.00 -8.89
CA VAL A 161 3.77 -0.78 -9.67
C VAL A 161 5.18 -0.28 -9.94
N GLU A 162 5.32 0.43 -11.05
CA GLU A 162 6.42 1.34 -11.30
C GLU A 162 6.07 2.73 -10.77
N TRP A 163 7.02 3.39 -10.12
CA TRP A 163 6.86 4.75 -9.60
C TRP A 163 7.61 5.75 -10.48
N SER A 164 6.97 6.86 -10.80
CA SER A 164 7.60 7.98 -11.51
C SER A 164 7.23 9.31 -10.88
N PHE A 165 8.15 10.27 -10.96
CA PHE A 165 7.96 11.63 -10.44
C PHE A 165 8.11 12.64 -11.57
N GLU A 166 7.10 13.51 -11.72
CA GLU A 166 7.19 14.69 -12.58
C GLU A 166 6.92 15.96 -11.76
N ASN A 167 5.69 16.10 -11.28
CA ASN A 167 5.24 17.15 -10.35
C ASN A 167 4.49 16.57 -9.15
N VAL A 168 4.00 15.34 -9.32
CA VAL A 168 3.36 14.49 -8.33
C VAL A 168 3.87 13.07 -8.56
N TRP A 169 3.76 12.22 -7.55
CA TRP A 169 4.07 10.80 -7.68
C TRP A 169 2.97 10.08 -8.45
N TYR A 170 3.37 9.46 -9.56
CA TYR A 170 2.54 8.53 -10.32
C TYR A 170 2.96 7.10 -10.01
N CYS A 171 1.97 6.22 -9.97
CA CYS A 171 2.16 4.78 -9.96
C CYS A 171 1.51 4.19 -11.21
N THR A 172 2.26 3.35 -11.92
CA THR A 172 1.79 2.59 -13.09
C THR A 172 1.77 1.12 -12.75
N LEU A 173 0.63 0.45 -12.92
CA LEU A 173 0.52 -0.99 -12.67
C LEU A 173 1.40 -1.77 -13.66
N HIS A 174 2.22 -2.70 -13.15
CA HIS A 174 3.04 -3.56 -14.00
C HIS A 174 2.17 -4.36 -14.98
N PRO A 175 2.58 -4.54 -16.25
CA PRO A 175 1.79 -5.25 -17.23
C PRO A 175 1.52 -6.70 -16.85
N GLN A 176 2.50 -7.39 -16.24
CA GLN A 176 2.36 -8.77 -15.74
C GLN A 176 1.30 -8.87 -14.64
N VAL A 177 1.25 -7.87 -13.75
CA VAL A 177 0.23 -7.81 -12.69
C VAL A 177 -1.14 -7.62 -13.30
N ALA A 178 -1.28 -6.70 -14.26
CA ALA A 178 -2.54 -6.42 -14.90
C ALA A 178 -3.09 -7.64 -15.67
N GLU A 179 -2.23 -8.36 -16.39
CA GLU A 179 -2.59 -9.62 -17.06
C GLU A 179 -2.96 -10.70 -16.05
N ALA A 180 -2.25 -10.81 -14.93
CA ALA A 180 -2.60 -11.73 -13.85
C ALA A 180 -4.00 -11.47 -13.28
N LEU A 181 -4.40 -10.19 -13.14
CA LEU A 181 -5.75 -9.83 -12.69
C LEU A 181 -6.83 -10.32 -13.66
N GLU A 182 -6.54 -10.31 -14.97
CA GLU A 182 -7.44 -10.85 -16.00
C GLU A 182 -7.51 -12.38 -15.91
N ILE A 183 -6.37 -13.05 -15.75
CA ILE A 183 -6.28 -14.52 -15.62
C ILE A 183 -7.12 -15.03 -14.45
N VAL A 184 -7.02 -14.38 -13.29
CA VAL A 184 -7.78 -14.79 -12.08
C VAL A 184 -9.22 -14.26 -12.08
N GLY A 185 -9.65 -13.55 -13.12
CA GLY A 185 -11.00 -13.02 -13.27
C GLY A 185 -11.35 -11.92 -12.26
N LEU A 186 -10.36 -11.25 -11.67
CA LEU A 186 -10.60 -10.10 -10.79
C LEU A 186 -11.05 -8.86 -11.59
N VAL A 187 -10.57 -8.77 -12.83
CA VAL A 187 -10.96 -7.74 -13.80
C VAL A 187 -11.34 -8.41 -15.11
N GLY A 188 -12.15 -7.72 -15.91
CA GLY A 188 -12.56 -8.19 -17.22
C GLY A 188 -13.04 -7.02 -18.07
N TRP A 189 -13.08 -7.23 -19.38
CA TRP A 189 -13.60 -6.24 -20.31
C TRP A 189 -15.08 -5.94 -19.99
N GLN A 190 -15.34 -4.77 -19.42
CA GLN A 190 -16.66 -4.18 -19.49
C GLN A 190 -16.89 -3.78 -20.95
N ARG A 191 -17.78 -4.52 -21.62
CA ARG A 191 -18.35 -4.13 -22.91
C ARG A 191 -19.37 -3.02 -22.74
#